data_AF-A0A9X8HG53-F1
#
_entry.id   AF-A0A9X8HG53-F1
#
_cell.length_a   1.000
_cell.length_b   1.000
_cell.length_c   1.000
_cell.angle_alpha   90.00
_cell.angle_beta   90.00
_cell.angle_gamma   90.00
#
_symmetry.space_group_name_H-M   'P 1'
#
loop_
_entity.id
_entity.type
_entity.pdbx_description
1 polymer ?
#
loop_
_entity_poly.entity_id
_entity_poly.type
_entity_poly.pdbx_seq_one_letter_code
_entity_poly.pdbx_strand_id
1 'polypeptide(L)' 'MVSAKAQEFVESTIAANKITIFSKTRCPYCTLAKNVLTGIGAQYAVVELDNLSDADEIFDALEAKT' A
#
# COMPACT_ATOMS: atom_id res chain seq x y z
N MET A 1 -17.29 -8.12 -1.04
CA MET A 1 -17.82 -6.99 -0.24
C MET A 1 -16.62 -6.40 0.47
N VAL A 2 -16.31 -5.12 0.24
CA VAL A 2 -15.12 -4.50 0.84
C VAL A 2 -15.31 -4.42 2.35
N SER A 3 -14.31 -4.87 3.11
CA SER A 3 -14.31 -4.86 4.57
C SER A 3 -14.08 -3.45 5.11
N ALA A 4 -14.92 -3.01 6.04
CA ALA A 4 -14.80 -1.68 6.67
C ALA A 4 -13.45 -1.50 7.38
N LYS A 5 -12.93 -2.57 7.99
CA LYS A 5 -11.63 -2.59 8.66
C LYS A 5 -10.48 -2.38 7.67
N ALA A 6 -10.57 -2.99 6.49
CA ALA A 6 -9.58 -2.82 5.43
C ALA A 6 -9.60 -1.39 4.85
N GLN A 7 -10.79 -0.80 4.69
CA GLN A 7 -10.94 0.60 4.29
C GLN A 7 -10.32 1.56 5.31
N GLU A 8 -10.64 1.42 6.60
CA GLU A 8 -10.05 2.25 7.66
C GLU A 8 -8.53 2.11 7.72
N PHE A 9 -7.99 0.91 7.53
CA PHE A 9 -6.55 0.67 7.47
C PHE A 9 -5.89 1.40 6.29
N VAL A 10 -6.46 1.30 5.09
CA VAL A 10 -5.96 2.01 3.90
C VAL A 10 -6.02 3.52 4.11
N GLU A 11 -7.14 4.04 4.58
CA GLU A 11 -7.34 5.47 4.80
C GLU A 11 -6.42 6.04 5.87
N SER A 12 -6.29 5.36 7.00
CA SER A 12 -5.39 5.79 8.08
C SER A 12 -3.93 5.78 7.64
N THR A 13 -3.51 4.77 6.87
CA THR A 13 -2.14 4.68 6.36
C THR A 13 -1.82 5.79 5.37
N ILE A 14 -2.75 6.09 4.45
CA ILE A 14 -2.62 7.19 3.48
C ILE A 14 -2.66 8.55 4.20
N ALA A 15 -3.50 8.72 5.21
CA ALA A 15 -3.57 9.96 5.97
C ALA A 15 -2.29 10.21 6.81
N ALA A 16 -1.66 9.14 7.32
CA ALA A 16 -0.45 9.23 8.12
C ALA A 16 0.82 9.54 7.30
N ASN A 17 0.86 9.14 6.02
CA ASN A 17 2.05 9.23 5.19
C ASN A 17 1.77 9.97 3.89
N LYS A 18 2.64 10.92 3.52
CA LYS A 18 2.52 11.63 2.23
C LYS A 18 2.56 10.70 1.02
N ILE A 19 3.31 9.61 1.12
CA ILE A 19 3.46 8.60 0.08
C ILE A 19 3.45 7.24 0.76
N THR A 20 2.56 6.36 0.31
CA THR A 20 2.46 4.97 0.78
C THR A 20 2.55 4.05 -0.42
N ILE A 21 3.39 3.02 -0.33
CA ILE A 21 3.52 1.96 -1.32
C ILE A 21 2.93 0.68 -0.73
N PHE A 22 1.78 0.26 -1.24
CA PHE A 22 1.25 -1.08 -0.99
C PHE A 22 1.95 -2.07 -1.93
N SER A 23 2.59 -3.09 -1.37
CA SER A 23 3.48 -4.01 -2.08
C SER A 23 3.08 -5.46 -1.80
N LYS A 24 3.27 -6.33 -2.80
CA LYS A 24 3.21 -7.79 -2.66
C LYS A 24 4.58 -8.39 -3.02
N THR A 25 4.89 -9.52 -2.43
CA THR A 25 6.19 -10.19 -2.48
C THR A 25 6.44 -10.59 -3.93
N ARG A 26 7.62 -10.24 -4.43
CA ARG A 26 8.04 -10.41 -5.84
C ARG A 26 7.31 -9.54 -6.86
N CYS A 27 6.85 -8.34 -6.50
CA CYS A 27 6.40 -7.38 -7.50
C CYS A 27 7.56 -6.50 -8.03
N PRO A 28 8.01 -6.69 -9.29
CA PRO A 28 9.10 -5.88 -9.87
C PRO A 28 8.73 -4.39 -9.99
N TYR A 29 7.44 -4.08 -10.13
CA TYR A 29 6.94 -2.71 -10.17
C TYR A 29 7.06 -2.00 -8.81
N CYS A 30 6.84 -2.71 -7.71
CA CYS A 30 7.04 -2.15 -6.37
C CYS A 30 8.51 -1.77 -6.14
N THR A 31 9.46 -2.59 -6.60
CA THR A 31 10.89 -2.27 -6.55
C THR A 31 11.22 -1.02 -7.38
N LEU A 32 10.64 -0.88 -8.57
CA LEU A 32 10.84 0.31 -9.40
C LEU A 32 10.30 1.58 -8.72
N ALA A 33 9.08 1.53 -8.16
CA ALA A 33 8.48 2.64 -7.44
C ALA A 33 9.33 3.06 -6.22
N LYS A 34 9.79 2.08 -5.42
CA LYS A 34 10.70 2.31 -4.28
C LYS A 34 11.99 3.00 -4.74
N ASN A 35 12.62 2.51 -5.81
CA ASN A 35 13.86 3.09 -6.34
C ASN A 35 13.67 4.54 -6.84
N VAL A 36 12.57 4.83 -7.52
CA VAL A 36 12.27 6.20 -7.98
C VAL A 36 12.07 7.13 -6.79
N LEU A 37 11.26 6.71 -5.81
CA LEU A 37 10.96 7.52 -4.62
C LEU A 37 12.21 7.74 -3.74
N THR A 38 13.06 6.73 -3.62
CA THR A 38 14.37 6.86 -2.95
C THR A 38 15.31 7.77 -3.74
N GLY A 39 15.32 7.66 -5.08
CA GLY A 39 16.18 8.47 -5.94
C GLY A 39 15.89 9.97 -5.88
N ILE A 40 14.63 10.35 -5.62
CA ILE A 40 14.22 11.75 -5.41
C ILE A 40 14.31 12.19 -3.94
N GLY A 41 14.73 11.30 -3.03
CA GLY A 41 14.82 11.58 -1.59
C GLY A 41 13.46 11.75 -0.90
N ALA A 42 12.38 11.21 -1.49
CA ALA A 42 11.05 11.27 -0.89
C ALA A 42 10.95 10.27 0.28
N GLN A 43 10.34 10.70 1.37
CA GLN A 43 9.94 9.79 2.45
C GLN A 43 8.65 9.09 2.05
N TYR A 44 8.66 7.76 2.09
CA TYR A 44 7.51 6.92 1.80
C TYR A 44 7.40 5.78 2.80
N ALA A 45 6.17 5.38 3.10
CA ALA A 45 5.88 4.17 3.84
C ALA A 45 5.69 2.98 2.89
N VAL A 46 6.11 1.80 3.30
CA VAL A 46 5.88 0.56 2.55
C VAL A 46 5.02 -0.36 3.40
N VAL A 47 3.91 -0.81 2.84
CA VAL A 47 3.03 -1.81 3.44
C VAL A 47 3.14 -3.08 2.60
N GLU A 48 3.76 -4.11 3.15
CA GLU A 48 3.84 -5.43 2.51
C GLU A 48 2.57 -6.22 2.85
N LEU A 49 1.72 -6.42 1.84
CA LEU A 49 0.42 -7.05 1.98
C LEU A 49 0.53 -8.56 2.27
N ASP A 50 1.60 -9.24 1.87
CA ASP A 50 1.70 -10.70 2.09
C ASP A 50 1.84 -11.10 3.55
N ASN A 51 2.23 -10.15 4.41
CA ASN A 51 2.32 -10.36 5.85
C ASN A 51 0.99 -10.08 6.57
N LEU A 52 -0.04 -9.65 5.84
CA LEU A 52 -1.35 -9.36 6.39
C LEU A 52 -2.30 -10.50 6.06
N SER A 53 -2.98 -11.02 7.07
CA SER A 53 -4.07 -11.99 6.89
C SER A 53 -5.22 -11.45 6.04
N ASP A 54 -5.37 -10.13 6.01
CA ASP A 54 -6.49 -9.41 5.41
C ASP A 54 -6.10 -8.81 4.04
N ALA A 55 -5.05 -9.36 3.39
CA ALA A 55 -4.45 -8.81 2.17
C ALA A 55 -5.43 -8.62 1.00
N ASP A 56 -6.36 -9.56 0.82
CA ASP A 56 -7.33 -9.52 -0.27
C ASP A 56 -8.41 -8.46 0.00
N GLU A 57 -8.87 -8.32 1.24
CA GLU A 57 -9.81 -7.27 1.64
C GLU A 57 -9.19 -5.86 1.49
N ILE A 58 -7.90 -5.73 1.78
CA ILE A 58 -7.15 -4.48 1.57
C ILE A 58 -6.99 -4.19 0.09
N PHE A 59 -6.75 -5.21 -0.73
CA PHE A 59 -6.65 -5.04 -2.17
C PHE A 59 -7.98 -4.59 -2.79
N ASP A 60 -9.09 -5.22 -2.38
CA ASP A 60 -10.44 -4.81 -2.77
C ASP A 60 -10.74 -3.35 -2.35
N ALA A 61 -10.28 -2.94 -1.17
CA ALA A 61 -10.43 -1.57 -0.68
C ALA A 61 -9.59 -0.55 -1.48
N LEU A 62 -8.41 -0.95 -1.95
CA LEU A 62 -7.55 -0.13 -2.82
C LEU A 62 -8.13 0.00 -4.23
N GLU A 63 -8.67 -1.09 -4.79
CA GLU A 63 -9.33 -1.09 -6.10
C GLU A 63 -10.56 -0.18 -6.09
N ALA A 64 -11.36 -0.20 -5.01
CA ALA A 64 -12.51 0.70 -4.87
C ALA A 64 -12.15 2.20 -4.80
N LYS A 65 -10.86 2.55 -4.63
CA LYS A 65 -10.36 3.93 -4.54
C LYS A 65 -9.58 4.38 -5.79
N THR A 66 -9.38 3.51 -6.79
CA THR A 66 -8.63 3.80 -8.02
C THR A 66 -9.56 3.81 -9.23
#